data_AF-A0A544ZLI9-F1
#
_entry.id   AF-A0A544ZLI9-F1
#
_cell.length_a   1.000
_cell.length_b   1.000
_cell.length_c   1.000
_cell.angle_alpha   90.00
_cell.angle_beta   90.00
_cell.angle_gamma   90.00
#
_symmetry.space_group_name_H-M   'P 1'
#
loop_
_entity.id
_entity.type
_entity.pdbx_description
1 polymer ?
#
loop_
_entity_poly.entity_id
_entity_poly.type
_entity_poly.pdbx_seq_one_letter_code
_entity_poly.pdbx_strand_id
1 'polypeptide(L)'
;MSVVAFPAHPTPPADPATGPATGSPIAAAVERFLESMQAATTRTSYTETLARLTAVAGLDYPVAALTPEQYAAVMERWTTAAAATWNRHLSALVSFTTWAQRQDLLATNPARRLERRKPARRGDRAIPAARLDKLFTNPAHALRERVLWSSCMTRRPAPRRSSASTSRTSTWSSAAPGSSPRAAPSSTCTGPPPPPGCCPAC
;
A
#
# COMPACT_ATOMS: atom_id res chain seq x y z
N MET A 1 6.78 -10.70 -63.58
CA MET A 1 7.55 -11.20 -62.41
C MET A 1 6.56 -11.55 -61.32
N SER A 2 6.68 -12.75 -60.77
CA SER A 2 5.64 -13.49 -60.05
C SER A 2 5.26 -12.87 -58.69
N VAL A 3 3.95 -12.73 -58.44
CA VAL A 3 3.39 -12.56 -57.09
C VAL A 3 2.90 -13.93 -56.64
N VAL A 4 3.48 -14.47 -55.57
CA VAL A 4 3.05 -15.73 -54.97
C VAL A 4 1.83 -15.44 -54.10
N ALA A 5 0.67 -16.00 -54.48
CA ALA A 5 -0.54 -15.98 -53.69
C ALA A 5 -0.43 -17.00 -52.54
N PHE A 6 -0.62 -16.54 -51.31
CA PHE A 6 -0.66 -17.38 -50.11
C PHE A 6 -2.10 -17.90 -49.93
N PRO A 7 -2.35 -19.21 -49.73
CA PRO A 7 -3.70 -19.71 -49.54
C PRO A 7 -4.23 -19.30 -48.17
N ALA A 8 -5.41 -18.69 -48.15
CA ALA A 8 -6.17 -18.43 -46.94
C ALA A 8 -6.65 -19.76 -46.33
N HIS A 9 -6.36 -20.00 -45.06
CA HIS A 9 -7.01 -21.06 -44.30
C HIS A 9 -8.48 -20.67 -44.04
N PRO A 10 -9.44 -21.60 -44.20
CA PRO A 10 -10.82 -21.35 -43.80
C PRO A 10 -10.91 -21.25 -42.28
N THR A 11 -11.52 -20.17 -41.80
CA THR A 11 -11.90 -20.00 -40.40
C THR A 11 -13.03 -20.98 -40.08
N PRO A 12 -12.92 -21.85 -39.07
CA PRO A 12 -14.06 -22.64 -38.62
C PRO A 12 -15.11 -21.72 -37.98
N PRO A 13 -16.42 -22.03 -38.11
CA PRO A 13 -17.48 -21.24 -37.50
C PRO A 13 -17.33 -21.27 -35.98
N ALA A 14 -17.56 -20.10 -35.36
CA ALA A 14 -17.60 -19.93 -33.92
C ALA A 14 -18.75 -20.76 -33.33
N ASP A 15 -18.42 -21.92 -32.76
CA ASP A 15 -19.26 -22.53 -31.74
C ASP A 15 -19.33 -21.55 -30.54
N PRO A 16 -20.52 -21.35 -29.93
CA PRO A 16 -20.63 -20.59 -28.70
C PRO A 16 -20.05 -21.44 -27.56
N ALA A 17 -18.73 -21.38 -27.42
CA ALA A 17 -18.03 -21.95 -26.29
C ALA A 17 -18.58 -21.32 -25.01
N THR A 18 -19.42 -22.08 -24.31
CA THR A 18 -19.61 -21.95 -22.87
C THR A 18 -18.32 -22.47 -22.23
N GLY A 19 -17.24 -21.69 -22.32
CA GLY A 19 -16.03 -21.94 -21.56
C GLY A 19 -16.30 -21.57 -20.10
N PRO A 20 -15.89 -22.37 -19.10
CA PRO A 20 -15.83 -21.87 -17.74
C PRO A 20 -14.95 -20.63 -17.77
N ALA A 21 -15.41 -19.52 -17.18
CA ALA A 21 -14.59 -18.33 -17.05
C ALA A 21 -13.26 -18.75 -16.39
N THR A 22 -12.19 -18.82 -17.19
CA THR A 22 -10.86 -19.31 -16.79
C THR A 22 -10.13 -18.26 -15.95
N GLY A 23 -10.79 -17.78 -14.89
CA GLY A 23 -10.24 -16.86 -13.92
C GLY A 23 -10.28 -17.50 -12.55
N SER A 24 -9.23 -17.31 -11.75
CA SER A 24 -9.26 -17.73 -10.35
C SER A 24 -10.48 -17.10 -9.65
N PRO A 25 -11.31 -17.90 -8.96
CA PRO A 25 -12.42 -17.35 -8.20
C PRO A 25 -11.90 -16.49 -7.05
N ILE A 26 -12.68 -15.48 -6.67
CA ILE A 26 -12.28 -14.52 -5.64
C ILE A 26 -12.08 -15.17 -4.28
N ALA A 27 -12.87 -16.19 -3.93
CA ALA A 27 -12.71 -16.92 -2.67
C ALA A 27 -11.31 -17.56 -2.57
N ALA A 28 -10.87 -18.28 -3.60
CA ALA A 28 -9.56 -18.94 -3.63
C ALA A 28 -8.40 -17.92 -3.63
N ALA A 29 -8.57 -16.79 -4.32
CA ALA A 29 -7.55 -15.74 -4.33
C ALA A 29 -7.42 -15.04 -2.97
N VAL A 30 -8.54 -14.80 -2.28
CA VAL A 30 -8.56 -14.24 -0.92
C VAL A 30 -7.87 -15.19 0.06
N GLU A 31 -8.15 -16.48 -0.02
CA GLU A 31 -7.51 -17.50 0.84
C GLU A 31 -5.99 -17.52 0.63
N ARG A 32 -5.53 -17.64 -0.62
CA ARG A 32 -4.10 -17.58 -0.97
C ARG A 32 -3.42 -16.29 -0.49
N PHE A 33 -4.10 -15.15 -0.60
CA PHE A 33 -3.59 -13.89 -0.10
C PHE A 33 -3.43 -13.91 1.42
N LEU A 34 -4.46 -14.37 2.16
CA LEU A 34 -4.41 -14.47 3.61
C LEU A 34 -3.32 -15.44 4.08
N GLU A 35 -3.09 -16.55 3.36
CA GLU A 35 -2.02 -17.52 3.61
C GLU A 35 -0.62 -16.95 3.37
N SER A 36 -0.46 -16.06 2.40
CA SER A 36 0.82 -15.40 2.15
C SER A 36 1.27 -14.44 3.27
N MET A 37 0.36 -14.06 4.19
CA MET A 37 0.65 -13.13 5.27
C MET A 37 1.23 -13.81 6.52
N GLN A 38 2.45 -13.41 6.90
CA GLN A 38 3.14 -13.91 8.10
C GLN A 38 2.58 -13.32 9.41
N ALA A 39 2.05 -12.09 9.38
CA ALA A 39 1.58 -11.40 10.58
C ALA A 39 0.13 -11.77 10.91
N ALA A 40 -0.07 -12.60 11.93
CA ALA A 40 -1.39 -13.09 12.35
C ALA A 40 -2.40 -11.96 12.66
N THR A 41 -1.96 -10.89 13.33
CA THR A 41 -2.83 -9.74 13.65
C THR A 41 -3.34 -9.01 12.41
N THR A 42 -2.49 -8.90 11.38
CA THR A 42 -2.86 -8.28 10.10
C THR A 42 -3.79 -9.19 9.32
N ARG A 43 -3.54 -10.50 9.32
CA ARG A 43 -4.42 -11.50 8.72
C ARG A 43 -5.84 -11.37 9.28
N THR A 44 -6.01 -11.44 10.61
CA THR A 44 -7.33 -11.29 11.26
C THR A 44 -8.00 -9.97 10.91
N SER A 45 -7.24 -8.86 10.90
CA SER A 45 -7.78 -7.54 10.57
C SER A 45 -8.27 -7.44 9.12
N TYR A 46 -7.65 -8.17 8.20
CA TYR A 46 -8.00 -8.14 6.78
C TYR A 46 -9.13 -9.10 6.44
N THR A 47 -9.28 -10.21 7.18
CA THR A 47 -10.34 -11.21 6.97
C THR A 47 -11.72 -10.58 6.93
N GLU A 48 -12.05 -9.66 7.84
CA GLU A 48 -13.36 -9.00 7.86
C GLU A 48 -13.65 -8.24 6.55
N THR A 49 -12.65 -7.52 6.03
CA THR A 49 -12.81 -6.71 4.82
C THR A 49 -12.99 -7.59 3.60
N LEU A 50 -12.18 -8.65 3.49
CA LEU A 50 -12.18 -9.56 2.34
C LEU A 50 -13.39 -10.49 2.34
N ALA A 51 -13.87 -10.92 3.51
CA ALA A 51 -15.13 -11.67 3.61
C ALA A 51 -16.32 -10.84 3.10
N ARG A 52 -16.29 -9.51 3.29
CA ARG A 52 -17.33 -8.64 2.73
C ARG A 52 -17.17 -8.47 1.22
N LEU A 53 -15.94 -8.41 0.71
CA LEU A 53 -15.68 -8.36 -0.72
C LEU A 53 -16.22 -9.62 -1.42
N THR A 54 -15.97 -10.80 -0.87
CA THR A 54 -16.52 -12.06 -1.42
C THR A 54 -18.04 -12.12 -1.31
N ALA A 55 -18.64 -11.56 -0.25
CA ALA A 55 -20.10 -11.49 -0.12
C ALA A 55 -20.74 -10.53 -1.15
N VAL A 56 -20.08 -9.42 -1.51
CA VAL A 56 -20.59 -8.44 -2.48
C VAL A 56 -20.40 -8.91 -3.92
N ALA A 57 -19.25 -9.52 -4.24
CA ALA A 57 -18.96 -9.99 -5.59
C ALA A 57 -19.57 -11.37 -5.89
N GLY A 58 -19.74 -12.21 -4.86
CA GLY A 58 -20.02 -13.64 -4.99
C GLY A 58 -18.72 -14.47 -4.92
N LEU A 59 -18.78 -15.66 -4.32
CA LEU A 59 -17.59 -16.50 -4.05
C LEU A 59 -16.86 -16.96 -5.32
N ASP A 60 -17.63 -17.26 -6.36
CA ASP A 60 -17.13 -17.77 -7.65
C ASP A 60 -16.84 -16.65 -8.66
N TYR A 61 -17.00 -15.39 -8.25
CA TYR A 61 -16.77 -14.26 -9.13
C TYR A 61 -15.30 -14.21 -9.56
N PRO A 62 -14.99 -14.07 -10.87
CA PRO A 62 -13.62 -14.08 -11.34
C PRO A 62 -12.88 -12.82 -10.86
N VAL A 63 -11.70 -13.01 -10.26
CA VAL A 63 -10.87 -11.90 -9.73
C VAL A 63 -10.54 -10.87 -10.82
N ALA A 64 -10.30 -11.31 -12.05
CA ALA A 64 -9.97 -10.46 -13.18
C ALA A 64 -11.09 -9.47 -13.54
N ALA A 65 -12.34 -9.76 -13.17
CA ALA A 65 -13.50 -8.92 -13.46
C ALA A 65 -13.86 -7.95 -12.31
N LEU A 66 -13.05 -7.89 -11.24
CA LEU A 66 -13.34 -7.03 -10.09
C LEU A 66 -13.51 -5.56 -10.50
N THR A 67 -14.65 -4.98 -10.10
CA THR A 67 -15.02 -3.62 -10.49
C THR A 67 -14.76 -2.61 -9.36
N PRO A 68 -14.48 -1.34 -9.70
CA PRO A 68 -14.45 -0.25 -8.72
C PRO A 68 -15.75 -0.13 -7.91
N GLU A 69 -16.89 -0.45 -8.53
CA GLU A 69 -18.22 -0.36 -7.94
C GLU A 69 -18.40 -1.40 -6.82
N GLN A 70 -17.90 -2.63 -6.99
CA GLN A 70 -17.87 -3.63 -5.92
C GLN A 70 -17.02 -3.15 -4.73
N TYR A 71 -15.88 -2.50 -4.99
CA TYR A 71 -15.03 -1.94 -3.94
C TYR A 71 -15.72 -0.80 -3.20
N ALA A 72 -16.46 0.05 -3.91
CA ALA A 72 -17.27 1.11 -3.29
C ALA A 72 -18.39 0.52 -2.40
N ALA A 73 -19.10 -0.50 -2.87
CA ALA A 73 -20.16 -1.18 -2.10
C ALA A 73 -19.62 -1.87 -0.82
N VAL A 74 -18.41 -2.43 -0.86
CA VAL A 74 -17.75 -2.94 0.35
C VAL A 74 -17.49 -1.80 1.34
N MET A 75 -16.95 -0.68 0.86
CA MET A 75 -16.57 0.46 1.70
C MET A 75 -17.78 1.24 2.26
N GLU A 76 -18.94 1.16 1.61
CA GLU A 76 -20.17 1.84 2.04
C GLU A 76 -20.55 1.52 3.50
N ARG A 77 -20.29 0.28 3.96
CA ARG A 77 -20.51 -0.13 5.36
C ARG A 77 -19.81 0.78 6.37
N TRP A 78 -18.63 1.29 6.00
CA TRP A 78 -17.79 2.12 6.87
C TRP A 78 -17.86 3.61 6.48
N THR A 79 -18.86 4.02 5.72
CA THR A 79 -18.98 5.42 5.29
C THR A 79 -19.09 6.39 6.46
N THR A 80 -19.76 6.01 7.55
CA THR A 80 -19.89 6.80 8.79
C THR A 80 -18.78 6.52 9.82
N ALA A 81 -17.87 5.59 9.53
CA ALA A 81 -16.82 5.20 10.46
C ALA A 81 -15.71 6.25 10.56
N ALA A 82 -14.99 6.22 11.69
CA ALA A 82 -13.81 7.06 11.89
C ALA A 82 -12.77 6.86 10.77
N ALA A 83 -12.04 7.92 10.43
CA ALA A 83 -11.04 7.90 9.36
C ALA A 83 -9.97 6.80 9.52
N ALA A 84 -9.62 6.44 10.76
CA ALA A 84 -8.70 5.34 11.03
C ALA A 84 -9.26 3.98 10.60
N THR A 85 -10.54 3.73 10.89
CA THR A 85 -11.25 2.51 10.49
C THR A 85 -11.39 2.46 8.97
N TRP A 86 -11.82 3.55 8.34
CA TRP A 86 -11.88 3.67 6.88
C TRP A 86 -10.54 3.33 6.22
N ASN A 87 -9.46 3.96 6.67
CA ASN A 87 -8.13 3.76 6.09
C ASN A 87 -7.59 2.35 6.31
N ARG A 88 -7.99 1.67 7.40
CA ARG A 88 -7.63 0.26 7.64
C ARG A 88 -8.29 -0.65 6.59
N HIS A 89 -9.59 -0.51 6.36
CA HIS A 89 -10.31 -1.30 5.37
C HIS A 89 -9.83 -1.00 3.94
N LEU A 90 -9.59 0.28 3.62
CA LEU A 90 -8.98 0.66 2.35
C LEU A 90 -7.57 0.06 2.17
N SER A 91 -6.76 0.00 3.23
CA SER A 91 -5.42 -0.61 3.17
C SER A 91 -5.48 -2.11 2.92
N ALA A 92 -6.49 -2.81 3.47
CA ALA A 92 -6.72 -4.22 3.19
C ALA A 92 -7.04 -4.45 1.70
N LEU A 93 -7.95 -3.66 1.15
CA LEU A 93 -8.33 -3.72 -0.26
C LEU A 93 -7.15 -3.42 -1.20
N VAL A 94 -6.37 -2.36 -0.92
CA VAL A 94 -5.19 -1.99 -1.73
C VAL A 94 -4.09 -3.05 -1.62
N SER A 95 -3.92 -3.66 -0.44
CA SER A 95 -2.93 -4.72 -0.24
C SER A 95 -3.30 -5.97 -1.04
N PHE A 96 -4.58 -6.34 -1.03
CA PHE A 96 -5.10 -7.43 -1.86
C PHE A 96 -4.95 -7.14 -3.36
N THR A 97 -5.33 -5.95 -3.85
CA THR A 97 -5.16 -5.62 -5.28
C THR A 97 -3.71 -5.63 -5.72
N THR A 98 -2.81 -5.07 -4.91
CA THR A 98 -1.37 -5.08 -5.20
C THR A 98 -0.82 -6.51 -5.25
N TRP A 99 -1.26 -7.38 -4.35
CA TRP A 99 -0.91 -8.80 -4.38
C TRP A 99 -1.47 -9.49 -5.64
N ALA A 100 -2.75 -9.26 -5.97
CA ALA A 100 -3.40 -9.87 -7.13
C ALA A 100 -2.74 -9.44 -8.45
N GLN A 101 -2.30 -8.17 -8.55
CA GLN A 101 -1.51 -7.69 -9.68
C GLN A 101 -0.16 -8.39 -9.79
N ARG A 102 0.54 -8.64 -8.68
CA ARG A 102 1.81 -9.38 -8.66
C ARG A 102 1.67 -10.87 -9.00
N GLN A 103 0.44 -11.40 -8.96
CA GLN A 103 0.12 -12.76 -9.34
C GLN A 103 -0.46 -12.84 -10.75
N ASP A 104 -0.44 -11.72 -11.50
CA ASP A 104 -1.04 -11.58 -12.84
C ASP A 104 -2.54 -11.96 -12.91
N LEU A 105 -3.23 -11.94 -11.77
CA LEU A 105 -4.67 -12.25 -11.67
C LEU A 105 -5.55 -11.05 -12.03
N LEU A 106 -4.96 -9.84 -12.01
CA LEU A 106 -5.67 -8.58 -12.14
C LEU A 106 -4.79 -7.60 -12.91
N ALA A 107 -5.24 -7.16 -14.09
CA ALA A 107 -4.48 -6.19 -14.89
C ALA A 107 -4.63 -4.76 -14.36
N THR A 108 -5.85 -4.39 -13.95
CA THR A 108 -6.21 -3.00 -13.65
C THR A 108 -6.62 -2.85 -12.20
N ASN A 109 -6.07 -1.89 -11.48
CA ASN A 109 -6.40 -1.65 -10.06
C ASN A 109 -7.83 -1.05 -9.91
N PRO A 110 -8.79 -1.77 -9.30
CA PRO A 110 -10.14 -1.26 -9.06
C PRO A 110 -10.21 -0.27 -7.89
N ALA A 111 -9.24 -0.30 -6.97
CA ALA A 111 -9.19 0.60 -5.81
C ALA A 111 -8.76 2.03 -6.18
N ARG A 112 -8.44 2.31 -7.45
CA ARG A 112 -7.94 3.62 -7.92
C ARG A 112 -8.88 4.80 -7.67
N ARG A 113 -10.19 4.54 -7.57
CA ARG A 113 -11.22 5.56 -7.30
C ARG A 113 -11.46 5.80 -5.80
N LEU A 114 -10.84 5.02 -4.92
CA LEU A 114 -11.03 5.14 -3.49
C LEU A 114 -9.94 6.00 -2.86
N GLU A 115 -10.35 7.08 -2.21
CA GLU A 115 -9.43 7.99 -1.54
C GLU A 115 -9.29 7.68 -0.05
N ARG A 116 -8.05 7.87 0.44
CA ARG A 116 -7.75 7.80 1.88
C ARG A 116 -8.33 9.02 2.57
N ARG A 117 -9.03 8.80 3.68
CA ARG A 117 -9.55 9.90 4.49
C ARG A 117 -8.44 10.45 5.37
N LYS A 118 -8.30 11.78 5.42
CA LYS A 118 -7.34 12.42 6.32
C LYS A 118 -7.75 12.11 7.76
N PRO A 119 -6.90 11.44 8.55
CA PRO A 119 -7.21 11.26 9.96
C PRO A 119 -7.29 12.63 10.62
N ALA A 120 -8.30 12.84 11.46
CA ALA A 120 -8.31 13.98 12.35
C ALA A 120 -6.97 14.01 13.09
N ARG A 121 -6.35 15.19 13.17
CA ARG A 121 -5.07 15.35 13.87
C ARG A 121 -5.31 14.81 15.27
N ARG A 122 -4.64 13.70 15.61
CA ARG A 122 -4.70 13.15 16.96
C ARG A 122 -4.15 14.26 17.84
N GLY A 123 -5.02 14.87 18.65
CA GLY A 123 -4.62 15.87 19.62
C GLY A 123 -3.47 15.32 20.46
N ASP A 124 -2.63 16.21 20.99
CA ASP A 124 -1.50 15.78 21.80
C ASP A 124 -2.02 14.92 22.95
N ARG A 125 -1.67 13.63 22.90
CA ARG A 125 -2.04 12.63 23.91
C ARG A 125 -0.90 12.43 24.89
N ALA A 126 0.09 13.32 24.87
CA ALA A 126 1.13 13.36 25.88
C ALA A 126 0.47 13.65 27.23
N ILE A 127 0.70 12.75 28.19
CA ILE A 127 0.32 12.97 29.57
C ILE A 127 1.35 13.97 30.14
N PRO A 128 0.94 15.14 30.66
CA PRO A 128 1.87 16.10 31.24
C PRO A 128 2.67 15.48 32.39
N ALA A 129 3.96 15.84 32.51
CA ALA A 129 4.85 15.35 33.58
C ALA A 129 4.24 15.53 34.97
N ALA A 130 3.67 16.71 35.23
CA ALA A 130 2.99 17.00 36.51
C ALA A 130 1.80 16.08 36.82
N ARG A 131 1.14 15.51 35.81
CA ARG A 131 0.05 14.53 35.99
C ARG A 131 0.61 13.14 36.29
N LEU A 132 1.78 12.82 35.77
CA LEU A 132 2.50 11.57 36.03
C LEU A 132 3.08 11.54 37.44
N ASP A 133 3.67 12.65 37.90
CA ASP A 133 4.21 12.78 39.27
C ASP A 133 3.14 12.55 40.33
N LYS A 134 1.94 13.08 40.09
CA LYS A 134 0.77 12.84 40.94
C LYS A 134 0.37 11.36 40.95
N LEU A 135 0.45 10.67 39.81
CA LEU A 135 0.13 9.25 39.69
C LEU A 135 1.13 8.37 40.45
N PHE A 136 2.42 8.72 40.42
CA PHE A 136 3.49 7.98 41.11
C PHE A 136 3.52 8.23 42.63
N THR A 137 3.12 9.43 43.07
CA THR A 137 3.17 9.81 44.48
C THR A 137 1.87 9.46 45.23
N ASN A 138 0.78 9.17 44.51
CA ASN A 138 -0.51 8.86 45.14
C ASN A 138 -0.47 7.50 45.87
N PRO A 139 -0.65 7.48 47.22
CA PRO A 139 -0.62 6.24 48.01
C PRO A 139 -1.87 5.37 47.80
N ALA A 140 -2.91 5.86 47.13
CA ALA A 140 -4.11 5.09 46.79
C ALA A 140 -3.81 3.94 45.79
N HIS A 141 -2.68 3.98 45.08
CA HIS A 141 -2.25 2.93 44.18
C HIS A 141 -1.23 1.99 44.84
N ALA A 142 -1.44 0.69 44.68
CA ALA A 142 -0.53 -0.33 45.20
C ALA A 142 0.89 -0.15 44.65
N LEU A 143 1.91 -0.48 45.47
CA LEU A 143 3.33 -0.29 45.11
C LEU A 143 3.69 -0.98 43.78
N ARG A 144 3.11 -2.15 43.50
CA ARG A 144 3.31 -2.90 42.24
C ARG A 144 2.90 -2.09 41.01
N GLU A 145 1.76 -1.40 41.06
CA GLU A 145 1.28 -0.59 39.92
C GLU A 145 2.17 0.63 39.68
N ARG A 146 2.59 1.29 40.76
CA ARG A 146 3.49 2.46 40.69
C ARG A 146 4.85 2.11 40.09
N VAL A 147 5.42 0.97 40.48
CA VAL A 147 6.68 0.45 39.91
C VAL A 147 6.51 0.00 38.46
N LEU A 148 5.38 -0.61 38.10
CA LEU A 148 5.11 -1.01 36.73
C LEU A 148 5.03 0.20 35.80
N TRP A 149 4.28 1.24 36.18
CA TRP A 149 4.17 2.45 35.38
C TRP A 149 5.49 3.21 35.24
N SER A 150 6.27 3.33 36.31
CA SER A 150 7.59 3.97 36.24
C SER A 150 8.52 3.19 35.32
N SER A 151 8.57 1.86 35.43
CA SER A 151 9.40 1.02 34.55
C SER A 151 8.99 1.09 33.07
N CYS A 152 7.69 1.15 32.76
CA CYS A 152 7.18 1.32 31.41
C CYS A 152 7.56 2.68 30.80
N MET A 153 7.67 3.73 31.60
CA MET A 153 8.01 5.07 31.14
C MET A 153 9.51 5.30 31.02
N THR A 154 10.31 4.74 31.93
CA THR A 154 11.78 4.82 31.89
C THR A 154 12.37 3.97 30.77
N ARG A 155 11.62 2.98 30.26
CA ARG A 155 11.98 2.25 29.03
C ARG A 155 11.88 3.23 27.85
N ARG A 156 13.02 3.88 27.58
CA ARG A 156 13.24 4.85 26.50
C ARG A 156 12.52 4.33 25.25
N PRO A 157 11.51 5.05 24.73
CA PRO A 157 10.85 4.60 23.51
C PRO A 157 11.93 4.46 22.45
N ALA A 158 11.96 3.31 21.76
CA ALA A 158 12.77 3.16 20.55
C ALA A 158 12.54 4.42 19.70
N PRO A 159 13.60 5.07 19.19
CA PRO A 159 13.46 6.36 18.52
C PRO A 159 12.32 6.22 17.52
N ARG A 160 11.28 7.05 17.69
CA ARG A 160 10.23 7.20 16.68
C ARG A 160 10.98 7.34 15.38
N ARG A 161 10.79 6.40 14.44
CA ARG A 161 11.28 6.57 13.08
C ARG A 161 10.58 7.85 12.61
N SER A 162 11.27 8.97 12.75
CA SER A 162 10.90 10.22 12.14
C SER A 162 10.92 9.87 10.67
N SER A 163 9.74 9.59 10.11
CA SER A 163 9.57 9.63 8.68
C SER A 163 9.92 11.06 8.32
N ALA A 164 11.19 11.29 7.97
CA ALA A 164 11.59 12.48 7.27
C ALA A 164 10.60 12.59 6.12
N SER A 165 9.78 13.63 6.18
CA SER A 165 8.90 14.02 5.10
C SER A 165 9.80 14.46 3.95
N THR A 166 10.45 13.51 3.30
CA THR A 166 10.90 13.72 1.94
C THR A 166 9.63 13.68 1.13
N SER A 167 9.16 14.85 0.72
CA SER A 167 8.26 15.01 -0.41
C SER A 167 8.92 14.35 -1.62
N ARG A 168 8.78 13.03 -1.70
CA ARG A 168 9.16 12.25 -2.87
C ARG A 168 7.89 12.24 -3.71
N THR A 169 7.76 13.27 -4.54
CA THR A 169 6.94 13.21 -5.75
C THR A 169 7.35 11.92 -6.46
N SER A 170 6.51 10.88 -6.32
CA SER A 170 6.65 9.67 -7.10
C SER A 170 6.17 10.00 -8.51
N THR A 171 7.01 10.65 -9.30
CA THR A 171 6.91 10.59 -10.75
C THR A 171 7.14 9.14 -11.13
N TRP A 172 6.04 8.41 -11.35
CA TRP A 172 6.06 7.19 -12.13
C TRP A 172 6.42 7.59 -13.56
N SER A 173 7.72 7.65 -13.86
CA SER A 173 8.19 7.74 -15.24
C SER A 173 8.15 6.34 -15.85
N SER A 174 7.03 6.02 -16.49
CA SER A 174 6.98 5.01 -17.54
C SER A 174 7.71 5.58 -18.76
N ALA A 175 8.88 5.04 -19.10
CA ALA A 175 9.43 5.13 -20.46
C ALA A 175 10.57 4.13 -20.67
N ALA A 176 10.34 3.17 -21.55
CA ALA A 176 11.33 2.55 -22.42
C ALA A 176 10.63 2.33 -23.78
N PRO A 177 11.32 2.13 -24.93
CA PRO A 177 12.75 2.24 -25.24
C PRO A 177 13.06 3.11 -26.49
N GLY A 178 14.36 3.31 -26.80
CA GLY A 178 14.88 3.77 -28.11
C GLY A 178 14.75 5.28 -28.36
N SER A 179 15.80 6.05 -28.64
CA SER A 179 16.67 5.93 -29.82
C SER A 179 17.86 6.89 -29.67
N SER A 180 19.06 6.47 -30.09
CA SER A 180 20.14 7.42 -30.41
C SER A 180 19.74 8.28 -31.62
N PRO A 181 20.30 9.50 -31.74
CA PRO A 181 21.48 9.62 -32.60
C PRO A 181 22.59 10.53 -32.08
N ARG A 182 23.74 10.24 -32.66
CA ARG A 182 25.08 10.84 -32.64
C ARG A 182 25.12 12.30 -33.11
N ALA A 183 25.87 13.16 -32.40
CA ALA A 183 26.92 14.05 -32.94
C ALA A 183 27.50 14.97 -31.84
N ALA A 184 28.83 15.00 -31.73
CA ALA A 184 29.64 16.03 -31.08
C ALA A 184 29.77 17.27 -32.03
N PRO A 185 30.37 18.43 -31.68
CA PRO A 185 31.64 18.54 -30.94
C PRO A 185 31.81 19.73 -29.94
N SER A 186 32.70 19.48 -28.97
CA SER A 186 33.66 20.36 -28.26
C SER A 186 33.43 21.88 -28.11
N SER A 187 33.47 22.36 -26.85
CA SER A 187 34.35 23.48 -26.45
C SER A 187 34.58 23.53 -24.92
N THR A 188 35.81 23.21 -24.54
CA THR A 188 36.77 23.84 -23.60
C THR A 188 36.34 24.75 -22.42
N CYS A 189 37.16 24.63 -21.34
CA CYS A 189 37.44 25.55 -20.23
C CYS A 189 36.42 25.49 -19.06
N THR A 190 36.77 25.44 -17.77
CA THR A 190 37.89 26.00 -17.00
C THR A 190 38.06 25.21 -15.70
N GLY A 191 39.28 25.16 -15.15
CA GLY A 191 39.76 24.25 -14.11
C GLY A 191 39.20 24.40 -12.68
N PRO A 192 39.73 23.60 -11.73
CA PRO A 192 39.19 23.42 -10.39
C PRO A 192 39.56 24.56 -9.42
N PRO A 193 38.70 24.90 -8.45
CA PRO A 193 39.01 25.88 -7.41
C PRO A 193 39.96 25.28 -6.34
N PRO A 194 40.89 26.08 -5.76
CA PRO A 194 41.80 25.65 -4.71
C PRO A 194 41.12 25.53 -3.33
N PRO A 195 41.67 24.73 -2.40
CA PRO A 195 41.10 24.53 -1.06
C PRO A 195 41.33 25.75 -0.14
N PRO A 196 40.39 26.06 0.78
CA PRO A 196 40.56 27.11 1.76
C PRO A 196 41.62 26.74 2.79
N GLY A 197 42.61 27.63 2.93
CA GLY A 197 43.72 27.53 3.85
C GLY A 197 43.33 27.63 5.33
N CYS A 198 44.19 27.04 6.14
CA CYS A 198 44.26 27.14 7.58
C CYS A 198 44.38 28.60 8.05
N CYS A 199 43.57 28.99 9.04
CA CYS A 199 43.92 30.08 9.96
C CYS A 199 44.18 29.46 11.35
N PRO A 200 45.34 29.74 11.98
CA PRO A 200 45.58 29.41 13.37
C PRO A 200 45.01 30.48 14.31
N ALA A 201 44.90 30.09 15.58
CA ALA A 201 44.43 30.84 16.73
C ALA A 201 45.04 32.24 16.90
N CYS A 202 44.20 33.17 17.37
CA CYS A 202 44.42 34.08 18.50
C CYS A 202 43.09 34.75 18.86
#